data_AF-B1V4B8-F1
#
_entry.id   AF-B1V4B8-F1
#
_cell.length_a   1.000
_cell.length_b   1.000
_cell.length_c   1.000
_cell.angle_alpha   90.00
_cell.angle_beta   90.00
_cell.angle_gamma   90.00
#
_symmetry.space_group_name_H-M   'P 1'
#
loop_
_entity.id
_entity.type
_entity.pdbx_description
1 polymer ?
#
loop_
_entity_poly.entity_id
_entity_poly.type
_entity_poly.pdbx_seq_one_letter_code
_entity_poly.pdbx_strand_id
1 'polypeptide(L)'
;MIIIHRDNLLDVMRSYKIIIDDTYYGKIKCGETKQINLEKGDHTIYLKIDWCRSPKLNFSILDNETIFFDCGNYMNGWKQLLFPLYITFLKNKYLFLEETNKKFS
;
A
#
# COMPACT_ATOMS: atom_id res chain seq x y z
N MET A 1 8.80 -5.75 12.67
CA MET A 1 8.43 -6.35 11.35
C MET A 1 7.16 -5.68 10.86
N ILE A 2 6.93 -5.63 9.55
CA ILE A 2 5.62 -5.21 9.01
C ILE A 2 4.96 -6.34 8.23
N ILE A 3 3.63 -6.39 8.30
CA ILE A 3 2.80 -7.30 7.52
C ILE A 3 1.82 -6.45 6.74
N ILE A 4 1.87 -6.52 5.42
CA ILE A 4 0.96 -5.80 4.53
C ILE A 4 0.08 -6.79 3.78
N HIS A 5 -1.23 -6.57 3.85
CA HIS A 5 -2.23 -7.32 3.08
C HIS A 5 -2.85 -6.40 2.04
N ARG A 6 -3.19 -6.99 0.89
CA ARG A 6 -3.96 -6.30 -0.14
C ARG A 6 -5.33 -6.94 -0.28
N ASP A 7 -6.37 -6.14 -0.06
CA ASP A 7 -7.76 -6.57 -0.20
C ASP A 7 -8.11 -6.98 -1.66
N ASN A 8 -9.09 -7.86 -1.80
CA ASN A 8 -9.39 -8.61 -3.03
C ASN A 8 -10.40 -7.93 -3.98
N LEU A 9 -10.55 -6.60 -3.88
CA LEU A 9 -11.73 -5.95 -4.44
C LEU A 9 -11.58 -5.55 -5.92
N LEU A 10 -10.41 -5.06 -6.37
CA LEU A 10 -10.21 -4.53 -7.74
C LEU A 10 -8.74 -4.55 -8.23
N ASP A 11 -8.55 -4.31 -9.54
CA ASP A 11 -7.25 -4.28 -10.23
C ASP A 11 -6.41 -5.56 -10.01
N VAL A 12 -7.08 -6.73 -10.01
CA VAL A 12 -6.50 -8.06 -9.73
C VAL A 12 -5.24 -8.35 -10.56
N MET A 13 -5.23 -7.88 -11.81
CA MET A 13 -4.12 -8.09 -12.76
C MET A 13 -2.90 -7.21 -12.50
N ARG A 14 -3.03 -6.15 -11.70
CA ARG A 14 -1.94 -5.22 -11.40
C ARG A 14 -1.33 -5.56 -10.05
N SER A 15 -0.03 -5.38 -9.93
CA SER A 15 0.67 -5.47 -8.64
C SER A 15 1.10 -4.08 -8.18
N TYR A 16 1.04 -3.83 -6.88
CA TYR A 16 1.52 -2.58 -6.29
C TYR A 16 2.97 -2.76 -5.84
N LYS A 17 3.81 -1.78 -6.12
CA LYS A 17 5.18 -1.73 -5.60
C LYS A 17 5.12 -1.24 -4.15
N ILE A 18 5.77 -1.95 -3.24
CA ILE A 18 5.95 -1.55 -1.85
C ILE A 18 7.22 -0.71 -1.78
N ILE A 19 7.10 0.54 -1.34
CA ILE A 19 8.22 1.46 -1.17
C ILE A 19 8.32 1.82 0.32
N ILE A 20 9.50 1.63 0.89
CA ILE A 20 9.81 1.92 2.30
C ILE A 20 11.09 2.74 2.31
N ASP A 21 11.08 3.90 2.97
CA ASP A 21 12.21 4.85 2.99
C ASP A 21 12.74 5.16 1.59
N ASP A 22 11.79 5.41 0.68
CA ASP A 22 12.03 5.65 -0.75
C ASP A 22 12.78 4.52 -1.50
N THR A 23 12.92 3.35 -0.88
CA THR A 23 13.55 2.15 -1.42
C THR A 23 12.50 1.10 -1.81
N TYR A 24 12.73 0.37 -2.90
CA TYR A 24 11.81 -0.65 -3.39
C TYR A 24 12.00 -1.99 -2.66
N TYR A 25 10.94 -2.51 -2.03
CA TYR A 25 10.97 -3.76 -1.26
C TYR A 25 10.26 -4.93 -1.95
N GLY A 26 9.54 -4.69 -3.04
CA GLY A 26 8.87 -5.76 -3.77
C GLY A 26 7.51 -5.35 -4.30
N LYS A 27 6.75 -6.37 -4.71
CA LYS A 27 5.39 -6.23 -5.23
C LYS A 27 4.41 -7.02 -4.37
N ILE A 28 3.18 -6.49 -4.27
CA ILE A 28 2.03 -7.17 -3.66
C ILE A 28 0.91 -7.30 -4.69
N LYS A 29 0.47 -8.55 -4.90
CA LYS A 29 -0.66 -8.92 -5.75
C LYS A 29 -1.97 -8.81 -4.98
N CYS A 30 -3.07 -8.82 -5.71
CA CYS A 30 -4.41 -8.83 -5.13
C CYS A 30 -4.60 -10.07 -4.25
N GLY A 31 -5.12 -9.89 -3.03
CA GLY A 31 -5.28 -10.95 -2.04
C GLY A 31 -3.99 -11.47 -1.40
N GLU A 32 -2.83 -10.91 -1.77
CA GLU A 32 -1.55 -11.34 -1.22
C GLU A 32 -1.27 -10.66 0.12
N THR A 33 -0.57 -11.39 1.00
CA THR A 33 0.04 -10.85 2.22
C THR A 33 1.56 -10.94 2.10
N LYS A 34 2.26 -9.84 2.39
CA LYS A 34 3.72 -9.78 2.44
C LYS A 34 4.19 -9.47 3.85
N GLN A 35 5.26 -10.16 4.25
CA GLN A 35 5.98 -9.88 5.49
C GLN A 35 7.33 -9.27 5.12
N ILE A 36 7.69 -8.17 5.76
CA ILE A 36 8.95 -7.46 5.52
C ILE A 36 9.60 -7.18 6.87
N ASN A 37 10.83 -7.69 7.00
CA ASN A 37 11.69 -7.38 8.15
C ASN A 37 12.36 -6.04 7.91
N LEU A 38 12.25 -5.17 8.91
CA LEU A 38 12.83 -3.83 8.93
C LEU A 38 13.55 -3.67 10.27
N GLU A 39 14.53 -2.76 10.28
CA GLU A 39 15.19 -2.34 11.50
C GLU A 39 14.20 -1.59 12.41
N LYS A 40 14.60 -1.38 13.66
CA LYS A 40 13.81 -0.56 14.59
C LYS A 40 14.02 0.93 14.30
N GLY A 41 12.99 1.73 14.57
CA GLY A 41 13.03 3.17 14.37
C GLY A 41 11.90 3.68 13.48
N ASP A 42 12.05 4.93 13.04
CA ASP A 42 11.07 5.64 12.24
C ASP A 42 11.26 5.33 10.76
N HIS A 43 10.17 4.98 10.10
CA HIS A 43 10.12 4.61 8.70
C HIS A 43 8.98 5.32 7.98
N THR A 44 9.12 5.39 6.66
CA THR A 44 8.07 5.83 5.76
C THR A 44 7.65 4.71 4.84
N ILE A 45 6.35 4.56 4.56
CA ILE A 45 5.83 3.57 3.62
C ILE A 45 4.83 4.21 2.67
N TYR A 46 4.86 3.77 1.41
CA TYR A 46 3.82 4.04 0.43
C TYR A 46 3.79 2.98 -0.66
N LEU A 47 2.67 2.90 -1.36
CA LEU A 47 2.49 2.01 -2.49
C LEU A 47 2.56 2.77 -3.80
N LYS A 48 3.08 2.14 -4.84
CA LYS A 48 3.16 2.73 -6.19
C LYS A 48 2.62 1.78 -7.25
N ILE A 49 1.87 2.33 -8.20
CA ILE A 49 1.44 1.67 -9.42
C ILE A 49 1.59 2.65 -10.59
N ASP A 50 2.34 2.27 -11.61
CA ASP A 50 2.68 3.16 -12.74
C ASP A 50 3.19 4.54 -12.24
N TRP A 51 2.52 5.64 -12.59
CA TRP A 51 2.83 7.00 -12.11
C TRP A 51 1.93 7.46 -10.93
N CYS A 52 1.10 6.58 -10.40
CA CYS A 52 0.24 6.78 -9.25
C CYS A 52 0.82 6.15 -7.98
N ARG A 53 0.38 6.62 -6.81
CA ARG A 53 0.78 6.11 -5.49
C ARG A 53 -0.30 6.33 -4.42
N SER A 54 -0.10 5.72 -3.27
CA SER A 54 -0.78 6.09 -2.02
C SER A 54 -0.15 7.35 -1.40
N PRO A 55 -0.83 7.97 -0.41
CA PRO A 55 -0.16 8.85 0.54
C PRO A 55 1.05 8.15 1.18
N LYS A 56 2.05 8.96 1.58
CA LYS A 56 3.14 8.47 2.43
C LYS A 56 2.64 8.41 3.85
N LEU A 57 2.89 7.31 4.53
CA LEU A 57 2.63 7.13 5.95
C LEU A 57 3.95 7.02 6.70
N ASN A 58 4.01 7.64 7.87
CA ASN A 58 5.12 7.50 8.80
C ASN A 58 4.68 6.52 9.90
N PHE A 59 5.59 5.65 10.32
CA PHE A 59 5.36 4.69 11.39
C PHE A 59 6.68 4.37 12.09
N SER A 60 6.61 3.86 13.32
CA SER A 60 7.80 3.56 14.13
C SER A 60 7.74 2.09 14.55
N ILE A 61 8.83 1.34 14.33
CA ILE A 61 8.95 -0.05 14.78
C ILE A 61 9.71 -0.10 16.10
N LEU A 62 9.06 -0.59 17.15
CA LEU A 62 9.67 -0.92 18.43
C LEU A 62 10.19 -2.37 18.48
N ASP A 63 10.99 -2.69 19.50
CA ASP A 63 11.55 -4.03 19.68
C ASP A 63 10.43 -5.08 19.79
N ASN A 64 10.54 -6.15 19.00
CA ASN A 64 9.55 -7.24 18.87
C ASN A 64 8.14 -6.82 18.41
N GLU A 65 8.00 -5.63 17.83
CA GLU A 65 6.71 -5.15 17.32
C GLU A 65 6.41 -5.68 15.90
N THR A 66 5.12 -5.94 15.65
CA THR A 66 4.61 -6.20 14.30
C THR A 66 3.50 -5.21 13.97
N ILE A 67 3.69 -4.44 12.91
CA ILE A 67 2.71 -3.47 12.42
C ILE A 67 2.00 -4.05 11.21
N PHE A 68 0.68 -3.93 11.18
CA PHE A 68 -0.14 -4.45 10.10
C PHE A 68 -0.65 -3.31 9.24
N PHE A 69 -0.58 -3.49 7.93
CA PHE A 69 -1.11 -2.56 6.94
C PHE A 69 -2.15 -3.25 6.06
N ASP A 70 -3.22 -2.53 5.77
CA ASP A 70 -4.18 -2.88 4.73
C ASP A 70 -4.06 -1.93 3.55
N CYS A 71 -4.29 -2.44 2.34
CA CYS A 71 -4.14 -1.64 1.14
C CYS A 71 -5.03 -2.06 -0.03
N GLY A 72 -5.23 -1.11 -0.94
CA GLY A 72 -6.08 -1.29 -2.11
C GLY A 72 -6.13 -0.02 -2.97
N ASN A 73 -7.18 0.13 -3.77
CA ASN A 73 -7.46 1.37 -4.50
C ASN A 73 -8.80 1.98 -4.03
N TYR A 74 -8.96 3.29 -4.20
CA TYR A 74 -10.24 3.97 -3.91
C TYR A 74 -11.21 3.94 -5.10
N MET A 75 -10.85 3.25 -6.19
CA MET A 75 -11.67 3.20 -7.39
C MET A 75 -12.87 2.32 -7.11
N ASN A 76 -14.09 2.81 -7.34
CA ASN A 76 -15.30 2.00 -7.26
C ASN A 76 -16.26 2.40 -8.38
N GLY A 77 -16.88 1.41 -9.03
CA GLY A 77 -17.92 1.60 -10.06
C GLY A 77 -17.62 2.73 -11.05
N TRP A 78 -18.49 3.74 -11.07
CA TRP A 78 -18.47 4.91 -11.95
C TRP A 78 -17.18 5.74 -11.95
N LYS A 79 -16.34 5.68 -10.89
CA LYS A 79 -15.06 6.41 -10.87
C LYS A 79 -14.07 5.92 -11.92
N GLN A 80 -14.26 4.70 -12.46
CA GLN A 80 -13.48 4.17 -13.58
C GLN A 80 -13.66 5.00 -14.86
N LEU A 81 -14.82 5.64 -15.05
CA LEU A 81 -15.06 6.54 -16.19
C LEU A 81 -14.26 7.85 -16.09
N LEU A 82 -13.87 8.26 -14.88
CA LEU A 82 -13.07 9.47 -14.63
C LEU A 82 -11.56 9.20 -14.57
N PHE A 83 -11.13 7.98 -14.93
CA PHE A 83 -9.74 7.54 -14.90
C PHE A 83 -8.73 8.55 -15.47
N PRO A 84 -8.91 9.11 -16.70
CA PRO A 84 -7.93 10.05 -17.27
C PRO A 84 -7.77 11.36 -16.47
N LEU A 85 -8.85 11.83 -15.82
CA LEU A 85 -8.78 13.02 -14.95
C LEU A 85 -8.12 12.70 -13.60
N TYR A 86 -8.32 11.48 -13.10
CA TYR A 86 -7.80 11.08 -11.80
C TYR A 86 -6.29 10.84 -11.82
N ILE A 87 -5.78 10.21 -12.89
CA ILE A 87 -4.34 9.91 -13.04
C ILE A 87 -3.47 11.15 -13.25
N THR A 88 -4.07 12.28 -13.63
CA THR A 88 -3.36 13.56 -13.84
C THR A 88 -3.30 14.38 -12.55
N PHE A 89 -4.45 14.60 -11.89
CA PHE A 89 -4.53 15.47 -10.71
C PHE A 89 -4.46 14.74 -9.36
N LEU A 90 -4.87 13.48 -9.27
CA LEU A 90 -5.01 12.73 -8.01
C LEU A 90 -4.10 11.50 -7.94
N LYS A 91 -3.03 11.47 -8.74
CA LYS A 91 -2.08 10.35 -8.81
C LYS A 91 -1.53 9.91 -7.45
N ASN A 92 -1.35 10.83 -6.50
CA ASN A 92 -0.81 10.52 -5.17
C ASN A 92 -1.85 9.99 -4.16
N LYS A 93 -3.11 9.89 -4.54
CA LYS A 93 -4.23 9.41 -3.71
C LYS A 93 -5.02 8.30 -4.42
N TYR A 94 -4.39 7.64 -5.40
CA TYR A 94 -5.04 6.59 -6.18
C TYR A 94 -5.18 5.30 -5.37
N LEU A 95 -4.12 4.96 -4.64
CA LEU A 95 -4.08 3.82 -3.74
C LEU A 95 -4.36 4.28 -2.32
N PHE A 96 -4.96 3.40 -1.53
CA PHE A 96 -4.99 3.54 -0.08
C PHE A 96 -3.95 2.61 0.54
N LEU A 97 -3.42 3.06 1.66
CA LEU A 97 -2.56 2.31 2.55
C LEU A 97 -2.89 2.83 3.95
N GLU A 98 -3.29 1.95 4.84
CA GLU A 98 -3.74 2.31 6.19
C GLU A 98 -3.18 1.30 7.19
N GLU A 99 -2.74 1.79 8.35
CA GLU A 99 -2.38 0.91 9.45
C GLU A 99 -3.65 0.28 10.04
N THR A 100 -3.58 -0.99 10.41
CA THR A 100 -4.72 -1.75 10.92
C THR A 100 -4.34 -2.60 12.12
N ASN A 101 -5.31 -2.87 12.99
CA ASN A 101 -5.17 -3.84 14.07
C ASN A 101 -5.52 -5.27 13.61
N LYS A 102 -5.94 -5.44 12.35
CA LYS A 102 -6.36 -6.72 11.80
C LYS A 102 -5.14 -7.62 11.57
N LYS A 103 -5.13 -8.77 12.25
CA LYS A 103 -4.18 -9.84 11.96
C LYS A 103 -4.68 -10.62 10.76
N PHE A 104 -3.86 -10.67 9.71
CA PHE A 104 -4.14 -11.48 8.53
C PHE A 104 -3.65 -12.91 8.81
N SER A 105 -4.58 -13.87 8.77
CA SER A 105 -4.31 -15.30 9.03
C SER A 105 -3.79 -16.02 7.79
#